data_AF-A0A7C6RA34-F1
#
_entry.id   AF-A0A7C6RA34-F1
#
_cell.length_a   1.000
_cell.length_b   1.000
_cell.length_c   1.000
_cell.angle_alpha   90.00
_cell.angle_beta   90.00
_cell.angle_gamma   90.00
#
_symmetry.space_group_name_H-M   'P 1'
#
loop_
_entity.id
_entity.type
_entity.pdbx_description
1 polymer ?
#
loop_
_entity_poly.entity_id
_entity_poly.type
_entity_poly.pdbx_seq_one_letter_code
_entity_poly.pdbx_strand_id
1 'polypeptide(L)'
;MNNTLLSIYQCLLDHFGPQDWWPADTPFEVIIGAILTQGVNWKNVEKAIANLAQAGVLDPGRLAALPEDELAQLIRPSGYYRVKAKKIKAFLAFLQDRYENDLKKLFAVPLEELRSQLLDIWGIGPETADSILLYAG
;
A
#
# COMPACT_ATOMS: atom_id res chain seq x y z
N MET A 1 -24.81 -7.77 20.46
CA MET A 1 -24.41 -7.38 19.08
C MET A 1 -23.33 -8.36 18.64
N ASN A 2 -23.63 -9.33 17.76
CA ASN A 2 -22.60 -10.08 16.98
C ASN A 2 -23.15 -11.23 16.10
N ASN A 3 -24.35 -11.77 16.33
CA ASN A 3 -24.85 -12.88 15.50
C ASN A 3 -25.17 -12.49 14.06
N THR A 4 -25.72 -11.29 13.84
CA THR A 4 -26.08 -10.85 12.48
C THR A 4 -24.85 -10.63 11.60
N LEU A 5 -23.80 -9.97 12.12
CA LEU A 5 -22.56 -9.74 11.34
C LEU A 5 -21.87 -11.06 10.99
N LEU A 6 -21.77 -11.99 11.96
CA LEU A 6 -21.20 -13.31 11.70
C LEU A 6 -22.04 -14.12 10.69
N SER A 7 -23.37 -14.02 10.75
CA SER A 7 -24.23 -14.68 9.76
C SER A 7 -24.07 -14.10 8.34
N ILE A 8 -23.91 -12.78 8.22
CA ILE A 8 -23.66 -12.12 6.94
C ILE A 8 -22.29 -12.52 6.41
N TYR A 9 -21.26 -12.47 7.26
CA TYR A 9 -19.92 -12.92 6.91
C TYR A 9 -19.91 -14.36 6.40
N GLN A 10 -20.55 -15.29 7.14
CA GLN A 10 -20.60 -16.70 6.73
C GLN A 10 -21.34 -16.88 5.41
N CYS A 11 -22.48 -16.20 5.22
CA CYS A 11 -23.22 -16.26 3.96
C CYS A 11 -22.38 -15.79 2.76
N LEU A 12 -21.65 -14.68 2.93
CA LEU A 12 -20.76 -14.17 1.89
C LEU A 12 -19.58 -15.12 1.65
N LEU A 13 -18.98 -15.67 2.71
CA LEU A 13 -17.88 -16.62 2.60
C LEU A 13 -18.32 -17.92 1.91
N ASP A 14 -19.49 -18.46 2.24
CA ASP A 14 -20.02 -19.68 1.63
C ASP A 14 -20.33 -19.48 0.14
N HIS A 15 -20.77 -18.28 -0.24
CA HIS A 15 -21.11 -17.98 -1.64
C HIS A 15 -19.88 -17.67 -2.50
N PHE A 16 -18.98 -16.82 -2.02
CA PHE A 16 -17.84 -16.33 -2.79
C PHE A 16 -16.57 -17.17 -2.58
N GLY A 17 -16.44 -17.83 -1.44
CA GLY A 17 -15.20 -18.47 -1.00
C GLY A 17 -14.12 -17.46 -0.58
N PRO A 18 -12.91 -17.93 -0.21
CA PRO A 18 -11.75 -17.07 -0.04
C PRO A 18 -11.50 -16.25 -1.32
N GLN A 19 -11.35 -14.94 -1.19
CA GLN A 19 -11.25 -14.03 -2.35
C GLN A 19 -9.83 -13.59 -2.68
N ASP A 20 -8.85 -13.88 -1.82
CA ASP A 20 -7.47 -13.39 -1.97
C ASP A 20 -7.43 -11.89 -2.32
N TRP A 21 -8.15 -11.10 -1.49
CA TRP A 21 -8.56 -9.71 -1.76
C TRP A 21 -7.43 -8.76 -2.18
N TRP A 22 -6.17 -9.11 -1.92
CA TRP A 22 -5.02 -8.32 -2.31
C TRP A 22 -3.97 -9.17 -3.05
N PRO A 23 -3.96 -9.18 -4.39
CA PRO A 23 -2.96 -9.90 -5.16
C PRO A 23 -1.64 -9.10 -5.19
N ALA A 24 -0.64 -9.54 -4.45
CA ALA A 24 0.71 -8.98 -4.45
C ALA A 24 1.75 -10.04 -4.05
N ASP A 25 2.96 -9.94 -4.58
CA ASP A 25 4.04 -10.90 -4.29
C ASP A 25 4.79 -10.56 -3.00
N THR A 26 4.76 -9.28 -2.57
CA THR A 26 5.53 -8.80 -1.42
C THR A 26 4.77 -7.78 -0.57
N PRO A 27 5.08 -7.68 0.74
CA PRO A 27 4.59 -6.60 1.60
C PRO A 27 4.82 -5.19 1.05
N PHE A 28 5.96 -4.98 0.37
CA PHE A 28 6.26 -3.69 -0.23
C PHE A 28 5.31 -3.35 -1.38
N GLU A 29 5.03 -4.33 -2.24
CA GLU A 29 4.05 -4.18 -3.31
C GLU A 29 2.65 -3.89 -2.77
N VAL A 30 2.25 -4.55 -1.67
CA VAL A 30 0.98 -4.25 -0.97
C VAL A 30 0.93 -2.78 -0.56
N ILE A 31 1.98 -2.27 0.08
CA ILE A 31 2.04 -0.87 0.52
C ILE A 31 1.91 0.09 -0.66
N ILE A 32 2.66 -0.14 -1.74
CA ILE A 32 2.58 0.70 -2.94
C ILE A 32 1.18 0.64 -3.54
N GLY A 33 0.59 -0.55 -3.67
CA GLY A 33 -0.78 -0.70 -4.14
C GLY A 33 -1.79 0.05 -3.26
N ALA A 34 -1.66 0.02 -1.93
CA ALA A 34 -2.56 0.71 -1.00
C ALA A 34 -2.54 2.24 -1.19
N ILE A 35 -1.37 2.81 -1.50
CA ILE A 35 -1.24 4.23 -1.85
C ILE A 35 -1.86 4.50 -3.23
N LEU A 36 -1.67 3.58 -4.18
CA LEU A 36 -2.13 3.74 -5.56
C LEU A 36 -3.63 3.53 -5.77
N THR A 37 -4.33 2.79 -4.91
CA THR A 37 -5.76 2.46 -5.05
C THR A 37 -6.69 3.67 -4.90
N GLN A 38 -6.28 4.72 -4.19
CA GLN A 38 -7.16 5.86 -3.93
C GLN A 38 -7.68 6.52 -5.22
N GLY A 39 -9.00 6.53 -5.40
CA GLY A 39 -9.67 7.21 -6.51
C GLY A 39 -9.40 6.60 -7.89
N VAL A 40 -9.07 5.31 -7.97
CA VAL A 40 -8.85 4.61 -9.24
C VAL A 40 -9.30 3.14 -9.17
N ASN A 41 -9.63 2.54 -10.32
CA ASN A 41 -9.90 1.11 -10.38
C ASN A 41 -8.63 0.25 -10.25
N TRP A 42 -8.78 -0.98 -9.76
CA TRP A 42 -7.67 -1.90 -9.52
C TRP A 42 -6.85 -2.22 -10.79
N LYS A 43 -7.52 -2.38 -11.95
CA LYS A 43 -6.84 -2.63 -13.24
C LYS A 43 -5.78 -1.59 -13.60
N ASN A 44 -5.96 -0.35 -13.16
CA ASN A 44 -4.99 0.72 -13.38
C ASN A 44 -3.88 0.73 -12.32
N VAL A 45 -4.15 0.25 -11.09
CA VAL A 45 -3.14 0.01 -10.07
C VAL A 45 -2.19 -1.09 -10.52
N GLU A 46 -2.72 -2.22 -11.01
CA GLU A 46 -1.95 -3.33 -11.55
C GLU A 46 -0.99 -2.88 -12.66
N LYS A 47 -1.47 -2.04 -13.59
CA LYS A 47 -0.63 -1.45 -14.64
C LYS A 47 0.50 -0.58 -14.07
N ALA A 48 0.21 0.22 -13.05
CA ALA A 48 1.21 1.07 -12.42
C ALA A 48 2.27 0.23 -11.68
N ILE A 49 1.86 -0.81 -10.95
CA ILE A 49 2.78 -1.76 -10.28
C ILE A 49 3.63 -2.49 -11.33
N ALA A 50 3.03 -2.99 -12.41
CA ALA A 50 3.74 -3.65 -13.50
C ALA A 50 4.80 -2.73 -14.13
N ASN A 51 4.50 -1.44 -14.32
CA ASN A 51 5.48 -0.46 -14.81
C ASN A 51 6.68 -0.32 -13.85
N LEU A 52 6.43 -0.24 -12.54
CA LEU A 52 7.48 -0.16 -11.52
C LEU A 52 8.35 -1.44 -11.50
N ALA A 53 7.71 -2.61 -11.59
CA ALA A 53 8.39 -3.89 -11.65
C ALA A 53 9.25 -4.03 -12.91
N GLN A 54 8.71 -3.67 -14.09
CA GLN A 54 9.43 -3.70 -15.37
C GLN A 54 10.61 -2.73 -15.39
N ALA A 55 10.48 -1.57 -14.74
CA ALA A 55 11.59 -0.63 -14.56
C ALA A 55 12.61 -1.10 -13.51
N GLY A 56 12.35 -2.20 -12.78
CA GLY A 56 13.27 -2.77 -11.79
C GLY A 56 13.38 -1.94 -10.51
N VAL A 57 12.39 -1.10 -10.22
CA VAL A 57 12.41 -0.10 -9.14
C VAL A 57 11.37 -0.38 -8.04
N LEU A 58 10.63 -1.49 -8.11
CA LEU A 58 9.71 -1.92 -7.06
C LEU A 58 10.47 -2.48 -5.83
N ASP A 59 11.30 -1.64 -5.23
CA ASP A 59 12.13 -1.87 -4.05
C ASP A 59 12.24 -0.54 -3.28
N PRO A 60 12.20 -0.53 -1.94
CA PRO A 60 12.22 0.71 -1.16
C PRO A 60 13.37 1.66 -1.53
N GLY A 61 14.60 1.12 -1.61
CA GLY A 61 15.80 1.92 -1.87
C GLY A 61 15.83 2.46 -3.30
N ARG A 62 15.52 1.61 -4.28
CA ARG A 62 15.49 2.02 -5.70
C ARG A 62 14.38 3.02 -5.98
N LEU A 63 13.20 2.79 -5.42
CA LEU A 63 12.06 3.70 -5.58
C LEU A 63 12.30 5.04 -4.88
N ALA A 64 13.00 5.05 -3.74
CA ALA A 64 13.39 6.27 -3.04
C ALA A 64 14.38 7.11 -3.86
N ALA A 65 15.32 6.46 -4.57
CA ALA A 65 16.32 7.13 -5.38
C ALA A 65 15.78 7.76 -6.69
N LEU A 66 14.64 7.29 -7.22
CA LEU A 66 14.07 7.85 -8.45
C LEU A 66 13.67 9.33 -8.30
N PRO A 67 13.84 10.18 -9.33
CA PRO A 67 13.21 11.49 -9.35
C PRO A 67 11.68 11.38 -9.21
N GLU A 68 11.05 12.30 -8.46
CA GLU A 68 9.60 12.28 -8.25
C GLU A 68 8.81 12.31 -9.57
N ASP A 69 9.28 13.09 -10.55
CA ASP A 69 8.62 13.19 -11.87
C ASP A 69 8.69 11.88 -12.66
N GLU A 70 9.80 11.13 -12.56
CA GLU A 70 9.94 9.82 -13.20
C GLU A 70 9.02 8.79 -12.55
N LEU A 71 8.99 8.75 -11.21
CA LEU A 71 8.04 7.94 -10.45
C LEU A 71 6.60 8.27 -10.87
N ALA A 72 6.27 9.56 -10.98
CA ALA A 72 4.95 10.03 -11.38
C ALA A 72 4.58 9.53 -12.80
N GLN A 73 5.52 9.44 -13.74
CA GLN A 73 5.26 8.87 -15.06
C GLN A 73 5.00 7.36 -15.00
N LEU A 74 5.79 6.61 -14.24
CA LEU A 74 5.63 5.15 -14.11
C LEU A 74 4.26 4.79 -13.53
N ILE A 75 3.76 5.57 -12.56
CA ILE A 75 2.46 5.33 -11.91
C ILE A 75 1.30 6.10 -12.55
N ARG A 76 1.51 6.75 -13.71
CA ARG A 76 0.49 7.55 -14.42
C ARG A 76 -0.87 6.85 -14.60
N PRO A 77 -0.96 5.53 -14.88
CA PRO A 77 -2.24 4.84 -15.01
C PRO A 77 -3.14 4.97 -13.76
N SER A 78 -2.56 5.13 -12.57
CA SER A 78 -3.28 5.18 -11.31
C SER A 78 -4.10 6.48 -11.10
N GLY A 79 -3.99 7.49 -11.96
CA GLY A 79 -4.69 8.78 -11.77
C GLY A 79 -4.19 9.56 -10.54
N TYR A 80 -4.37 10.89 -10.53
CA TYR A 80 -3.78 11.77 -9.50
C TYR A 80 -2.28 11.49 -9.23
N TYR A 81 -1.58 11.00 -10.25
CA TYR A 81 -0.30 10.32 -10.15
C TYR A 81 0.82 11.20 -9.57
N ARG A 82 0.76 12.52 -9.77
CA ARG A 82 1.70 13.47 -9.13
C ARG A 82 1.54 13.50 -7.61
N VAL A 83 0.31 13.53 -7.12
CA VAL A 83 0.04 13.51 -5.66
C VAL A 83 0.42 12.14 -5.11
N LYS A 84 0.12 11.05 -5.82
CA LYS A 84 0.51 9.70 -5.41
C LYS A 84 2.02 9.50 -5.38
N ALA A 85 2.77 10.08 -6.32
CA ALA A 85 4.23 10.05 -6.29
C ALA A 85 4.76 10.72 -5.01
N LYS A 86 4.22 11.89 -4.65
CA LYS A 86 4.55 12.57 -3.38
C LYS A 86 4.23 11.73 -2.15
N LYS A 87 3.07 11.05 -2.13
CA LYS A 87 2.69 10.15 -1.03
C LYS A 87 3.65 8.97 -0.89
N ILE A 88 4.02 8.36 -2.00
CA ILE A 88 5.02 7.28 -2.04
C ILE A 88 6.36 7.81 -1.50
N LYS A 89 6.81 8.99 -1.93
CA LYS A 89 8.05 9.61 -1.41
C LYS A 89 7.98 9.90 0.09
N ALA A 90 6.85 10.39 0.59
CA ALA A 90 6.64 10.63 2.02
C ALA A 90 6.73 9.32 2.82
N PHE A 91 6.09 8.24 2.34
CA PHE A 91 6.19 6.92 2.96
C PHE A 91 7.62 6.39 2.95
N LEU A 92 8.34 6.50 1.82
CA LEU A 92 9.71 6.02 1.70
C LEU A 92 10.69 6.80 2.60
N ALA A 93 10.51 8.11 2.73
CA ALA A 93 11.29 8.91 3.67
C ALA A 93 11.05 8.46 5.12
N PHE A 94 9.78 8.27 5.51
CA PHE A 94 9.44 7.70 6.82
C PHE A 94 10.10 6.33 7.05
N LEU A 95 10.01 5.42 6.07
CA LEU A 95 10.58 4.08 6.17
C LEU A 95 12.10 4.11 6.29
N GLN A 96 12.77 4.98 5.54
CA GLN A 96 14.22 5.19 5.62
C GLN A 96 14.63 5.75 6.99
N ASP A 97 13.97 6.81 7.45
CA ASP A 97 14.35 7.57 8.64
C ASP A 97 14.09 6.81 9.95
N ARG A 98 13.02 5.99 9.98
CA ARG A 98 12.60 5.26 11.19
C ARG A 98 13.07 3.81 11.20
N TYR A 99 13.22 3.20 10.02
CA TYR A 99 13.38 1.74 9.89
C TYR A 99 14.49 1.33 8.92
N GLU A 100 15.29 2.25 8.39
CA GLU A 100 16.42 1.96 7.50
C GLU A 100 16.02 1.13 6.26
N ASN A 101 14.83 1.40 5.70
CA ASN A 101 14.22 0.64 4.59
C ASN A 101 13.86 -0.82 4.91
N ASP A 102 13.86 -1.22 6.19
CA ASP A 102 13.57 -2.60 6.60
C ASP A 102 12.11 -2.77 7.04
N LEU A 103 11.30 -3.43 6.19
CA LEU A 103 9.90 -3.74 6.51
C LEU A 103 9.75 -4.71 7.69
N LYS A 104 10.74 -5.54 8.00
CA LYS A 104 10.67 -6.40 9.19
C LYS A 104 10.73 -5.58 10.47
N LYS A 105 11.54 -4.51 10.48
CA LYS A 105 11.57 -3.57 11.61
C LYS A 105 10.27 -2.79 11.71
N LEU A 106 9.70 -2.36 10.58
CA LEU A 106 8.41 -1.68 10.52
C LEU A 106 7.30 -2.53 11.17
N PHE A 107 7.14 -3.78 10.72
CA PHE A 107 6.07 -4.67 11.20
C PHE A 107 6.35 -5.33 12.55
N ALA A 108 7.52 -5.09 13.15
CA ALA A 108 7.79 -5.49 14.54
C ALA A 108 7.20 -4.50 15.57
N VAL A 109 6.75 -3.33 15.12
CA VAL A 109 6.15 -2.29 15.97
C VAL A 109 4.73 -2.71 16.39
N PRO A 110 4.31 -2.47 17.64
CA PRO A 110 2.94 -2.75 18.07
C PRO A 110 1.89 -2.11 17.17
N LEU A 111 0.82 -2.85 16.83
CA LEU A 111 -0.20 -2.46 15.84
C LEU A 111 -0.71 -1.02 16.00
N GLU A 112 -1.15 -0.66 17.21
CA GLU A 112 -1.72 0.68 17.48
C GLU A 112 -0.68 1.80 17.32
N GLU A 113 0.57 1.52 17.70
CA GLU A 113 1.66 2.46 17.54
C GLU A 113 2.02 2.64 16.07
N LEU A 114 2.15 1.53 15.32
CA LEU A 114 2.43 1.57 13.89
C LEU A 114 1.31 2.29 13.14
N ARG A 115 0.06 2.06 13.50
CA ARG A 115 -1.10 2.75 12.93
C ARG A 115 -1.02 4.25 13.15
N SER A 116 -0.71 4.69 14.37
CA SER A 116 -0.53 6.12 14.66
C SER A 116 0.58 6.72 13.81
N GLN A 117 1.72 6.03 13.70
CA GLN A 117 2.84 6.51 12.90
C GLN A 117 2.51 6.62 11.41
N LEU A 118 1.79 5.64 10.84
CA LEU A 118 1.35 5.67 9.44
C LEU A 118 0.41 6.85 9.17
N LEU A 119 -0.49 7.15 10.11
CA LEU A 119 -1.44 8.28 10.00
C LEU A 119 -0.74 9.66 10.10
N ASP A 120 0.44 9.73 10.70
CA ASP A 120 1.24 10.95 10.75
C ASP A 120 1.96 11.24 9.42
N ILE A 121 2.03 10.27 8.50
CA ILE A 121 2.64 10.45 7.18
C ILE A 121 1.71 11.30 6.31
N TRP A 122 2.24 12.38 5.73
CA TRP A 122 1.48 13.24 4.83
C TRP A 122 0.83 12.44 3.69
N GLY A 123 -0.50 12.55 3.60
CA GLY A 123 -1.29 11.95 2.53
C GLY A 123 -1.65 10.47 2.73
N ILE A 124 -1.23 9.84 3.83
CA ILE A 124 -1.74 8.54 4.27
C ILE A 124 -2.94 8.79 5.18
N GLY A 125 -4.08 8.20 4.80
CA GLY A 125 -5.33 8.28 5.57
C GLY A 125 -5.68 6.92 6.21
N PRO A 126 -6.75 6.86 7.01
CA PRO A 126 -7.17 5.63 7.70
C PRO A 126 -7.29 4.41 6.78
N GLU A 127 -7.93 4.56 5.61
CA GLU A 127 -8.07 3.48 4.63
C GLU A 127 -6.72 2.88 4.21
N THR A 128 -5.75 3.73 3.88
CA THR A 128 -4.44 3.28 3.42
C THR A 128 -3.61 2.70 4.56
N ALA A 129 -3.64 3.31 5.75
CA ALA A 129 -2.96 2.79 6.92
C ALA A 129 -3.51 1.40 7.29
N ASP A 130 -4.83 1.25 7.35
CA ASP A 130 -5.47 -0.01 7.72
C ASP A 130 -5.26 -1.08 6.63
N SER A 131 -5.20 -0.70 5.35
CA SER A 131 -4.85 -1.63 4.26
C SER A 131 -3.41 -2.14 4.37
N ILE A 132 -2.46 -1.27 4.71
CA ILE A 132 -1.07 -1.67 4.94
C ILE A 132 -0.98 -2.65 6.10
N LEU A 133 -1.61 -2.32 7.23
CA LEU A 133 -1.59 -3.16 8.44
C LEU A 133 -2.32 -4.51 8.25
N LEU A 134 -3.37 -4.55 7.43
CA LEU A 134 -4.12 -5.78 7.24
C LEU A 134 -3.44 -6.74 6.25
N TYR A 135 -2.83 -6.20 5.19
CA TYR A 135 -2.37 -7.01 4.05
C TYR A 135 -0.85 -7.11 3.92
N ALA A 136 -0.07 -6.20 4.51
CA ALA A 136 1.38 -6.18 4.34
C ALA A 136 2.15 -6.74 5.55
N GLY A 137 1.62 -6.69 6.78
CA GLY A 137 2.29 -7.26 7.95
C GLY A 137 1.49 -7.19 9.23
#